data_AF-A0A8C4Q3G9-F1
#
_entry.id   AF-A0A8C4Q3G9-F1
#
_cell.length_a   1.000
_cell.length_b   1.000
_cell.length_c   1.000
_cell.angle_alpha   90.00
_cell.angle_beta   90.00
_cell.angle_gamma   90.00
#
_symmetry.space_group_name_H-M   'P 1'
#
loop_
_entity.id
_entity.type
_entity.pdbx_description
1 polymer ?
#
loop_
_entity_poly.entity_id
_entity_poly.type
_entity_poly.pdbx_seq_one_letter_code
_entity_poly.pdbx_strand_id
1 'polypeptide(L)'
;MMRTTRRRRRRRRKLQKNRKNAIAARLNRQRKKRYVEGLEVQVGDLEHEKQQLQNECEHLEGRVKQLEGEVVYLRSVLSNDSALAGLLNLVTCAGRTGLLKTHTSPRTNSLAAEHDYAGCGENKMSFRAECVDTVLERAERNGSRYPLTESETPKNGVSVGGLCLHVDRGLVSVELCAVCAQQAADLRKAKNIQE
;
A
#
# COMPACT_ATOMS: atom_id res chain seq x y z
N MET A 1 50.35 -79.87 19.71
CA MET A 1 48.93 -79.74 19.32
C MET A 1 48.25 -78.38 19.66
N MET A 2 48.78 -77.52 20.53
CA MET A 2 48.06 -76.30 20.99
C MET A 2 47.96 -75.11 20.00
N ARG A 3 48.78 -75.01 18.95
CA ARG A 3 48.79 -73.84 18.04
C ARG A 3 47.57 -73.78 17.11
N THR A 4 46.95 -74.91 16.77
CA THR A 4 45.80 -75.02 15.85
C THR A 4 44.48 -74.56 16.49
N THR A 5 44.30 -74.82 17.79
CA THR A 5 43.10 -74.40 18.55
C THR A 5 43.04 -72.88 18.73
N ARG A 6 44.18 -72.24 18.98
CA ARG A 6 44.31 -70.77 19.08
C ARG A 6 43.95 -70.07 17.76
N ARG A 7 44.41 -70.60 16.62
CA ARG A 7 44.04 -70.10 15.27
C ARG A 7 42.53 -70.25 15.01
N ARG A 8 41.93 -71.40 15.35
CA ARG A 8 40.47 -71.62 15.21
C ARG A 8 39.65 -70.64 16.07
N ARG A 9 40.05 -70.38 17.33
CA ARG A 9 39.39 -69.39 18.20
C ARG A 9 39.45 -67.97 17.62
N ARG A 10 40.60 -67.54 17.09
CA ARG A 10 40.74 -66.23 16.43
C ARG A 10 39.82 -66.10 15.21
N ARG A 11 39.75 -67.13 14.35
CA ARG A 11 38.83 -67.16 13.19
C ARG A 11 37.37 -67.04 13.62
N ARG A 12 36.93 -67.81 14.64
CA ARG A 12 35.56 -67.71 15.17
C ARG A 12 35.24 -66.31 15.71
N ARG A 13 36.15 -65.68 16.46
CA ARG A 13 35.98 -64.30 16.93
C ARG A 13 35.88 -63.30 15.77
N LYS A 14 36.70 -63.45 14.73
CA LYS A 14 36.62 -62.60 13.52
C LYS A 14 35.29 -62.76 12.79
N LEU A 15 34.83 -64.00 12.61
CA LEU A 15 33.50 -64.29 12.02
C LEU A 15 32.36 -63.67 12.83
N GLN A 16 32.40 -63.79 14.16
CA GLN A 16 31.40 -63.15 15.03
C GLN A 16 31.42 -61.62 14.92
N LYS A 17 32.61 -60.99 14.90
CA LYS A 17 32.74 -59.55 14.67
C LYS A 17 32.20 -59.14 13.30
N ASN A 18 32.56 -59.87 12.24
CA ASN A 18 32.06 -59.61 10.89
C ASN A 18 30.53 -59.72 10.82
N ARG A 19 29.93 -60.74 11.47
CA ARG A 19 28.47 -60.88 11.55
C ARG A 19 27.81 -59.71 12.29
N LYS A 20 28.37 -59.30 13.43
CA LYS A 20 27.89 -58.12 14.18
C LYS A 20 28.03 -56.84 13.36
N ASN A 21 29.16 -56.64 12.71
CA ASN A 21 29.43 -55.47 11.86
C ASN A 21 28.50 -55.45 10.63
N ALA A 22 28.22 -56.60 10.02
CA ALA A 22 27.29 -56.68 8.89
C ALA A 22 25.86 -56.30 9.30
N ILE A 23 25.40 -56.79 10.46
CA ILE A 23 24.09 -56.42 11.02
C ILE A 23 24.05 -54.92 11.35
N ALA A 24 25.09 -54.40 12.01
CA ALA A 24 25.19 -52.98 12.34
C ALA A 24 25.23 -52.09 11.09
N ALA A 25 25.97 -52.48 10.05
CA ALA A 25 26.01 -51.76 8.78
C ALA A 25 24.63 -51.72 8.11
N ARG A 26 23.89 -52.83 8.13
CA ARG A 26 22.51 -52.88 7.62
C ARG A 26 21.60 -51.94 8.41
N LEU A 27 21.64 -52.00 9.75
CA LEU A 27 20.83 -51.13 10.61
C LEU A 27 21.19 -49.66 10.42
N ASN A 28 22.47 -49.32 10.31
CA ASN A 28 22.91 -47.94 10.05
C ASN A 28 22.45 -47.42 8.70
N ARG A 29 22.55 -48.24 7.64
CA ARG A 29 22.01 -47.90 6.33
C ARG A 29 20.50 -47.67 6.39
N GLN A 30 19.77 -48.52 7.11
CA GLN A 30 18.33 -48.40 7.25
C GLN A 30 17.91 -47.17 8.06
N ARG A 31 18.64 -46.85 9.14
CA ARG A 31 18.43 -45.62 9.93
C ARG A 31 18.70 -44.38 9.09
N LYS A 32 19.82 -44.35 8.34
CA LYS A 32 20.14 -43.23 7.46
C LYS A 32 19.09 -43.08 6.35
N LYS A 33 18.63 -44.19 5.76
CA LYS A 33 17.54 -44.17 4.78
C LYS A 33 16.29 -43.51 5.36
N ARG A 34 15.79 -43.97 6.52
CA ARG A 34 14.62 -43.38 7.17
C ARG A 34 14.81 -41.91 7.57
N TYR A 35 16.01 -41.55 8.01
CA TYR A 35 16.31 -40.16 8.37
C TYR A 35 16.26 -39.25 7.16
N VAL A 36 16.87 -39.66 6.03
CA VAL A 36 16.81 -38.91 4.77
C VAL A 36 15.38 -38.84 4.25
N GLU A 37 14.65 -39.95 4.24
CA GLU A 37 13.22 -39.96 3.87
C GLU A 37 12.40 -38.99 4.74
N GLY A 38 12.65 -38.95 6.06
CA GLY A 38 11.98 -38.02 6.97
C GLY A 38 12.35 -36.56 6.69
N LEU A 39 13.61 -36.28 6.37
CA LEU A 39 14.03 -34.93 5.99
C LEU A 39 13.41 -34.49 4.65
N GLU A 40 13.34 -35.39 3.66
CA GLU A 40 12.72 -35.11 2.37
C GLU A 40 11.23 -34.75 2.54
N VAL A 41 10.51 -35.49 3.39
CA VAL A 41 9.12 -35.17 3.74
C VAL A 41 9.03 -33.82 4.45
N GLN A 42 9.84 -33.57 5.47
CA GLN A 42 9.82 -32.31 6.22
C GLN A 42 10.12 -31.09 5.34
N VAL A 43 11.09 -31.21 4.43
CA VAL A 43 11.39 -30.14 3.48
C VAL A 43 10.20 -29.91 2.54
N GLY A 44 9.58 -30.97 2.02
CA GLY A 44 8.38 -30.85 1.21
C GLY A 44 7.20 -30.19 1.94
N ASP A 45 6.96 -30.58 3.19
CA ASP A 45 5.91 -29.99 4.03
C ASP A 45 6.19 -28.50 4.30
N LEU A 46 7.42 -28.15 4.66
CA LEU A 46 7.82 -26.76 4.91
C LEU A 46 7.77 -25.90 3.63
N GLU A 47 8.14 -26.45 2.48
CA GLU A 47 8.00 -25.77 1.19
C GLU A 47 6.53 -25.52 0.86
N HIS A 48 5.65 -26.49 1.13
CA HIS A 48 4.22 -26.33 0.93
C HIS A 48 3.62 -25.26 1.86
N GLU A 49 3.94 -25.30 3.15
CA GLU A 49 3.49 -24.30 4.13
C GLU A 49 4.01 -22.89 3.77
N LYS A 50 5.28 -22.78 3.37
CA LYS A 50 5.83 -21.52 2.89
C LYS A 50 5.05 -21.00 1.68
N GLN A 51 4.73 -21.86 0.72
CA GLN A 51 3.96 -21.46 -0.46
C GLN A 51 2.54 -21.03 -0.09
N GLN A 52 1.88 -21.73 0.84
CA GLN A 52 0.56 -21.35 1.35
C GLN A 52 0.60 -19.97 2.02
N LEU A 53 1.54 -19.74 2.94
CA LEU A 53 1.71 -18.46 3.63
C LEU A 53 2.01 -17.32 2.65
N GLN A 54 2.84 -17.58 1.63
CA GLN A 54 3.11 -16.60 0.58
C GLN A 54 1.84 -16.21 -0.18
N ASN A 55 1.02 -17.19 -0.58
CA ASN A 55 -0.25 -16.92 -1.25
C ASN A 55 -1.22 -16.14 -0.34
N GLU A 56 -1.27 -16.43 0.96
CA GLU A 56 -2.08 -15.69 1.92
C GLU A 56 -1.61 -14.25 2.09
N CYS A 57 -0.30 -14.02 2.18
CA CYS A 57 0.28 -12.68 2.21
C CYS A 57 -0.08 -11.90 0.94
N GLU A 58 0.11 -12.48 -0.24
CA GLU A 58 -0.26 -11.84 -1.51
C GLU A 58 -1.76 -11.49 -1.57
N HIS A 59 -2.62 -12.40 -1.10
CA HIS A 59 -4.05 -12.17 -1.03
C HIS A 59 -4.42 -11.02 -0.09
N LEU A 60 -3.86 -11.00 1.12
CA LEU A 60 -4.10 -9.95 2.11
C LEU A 60 -3.56 -8.58 1.64
N GLU A 61 -2.37 -8.56 1.05
CA GLU A 61 -1.80 -7.35 0.45
C GLU A 61 -2.69 -6.80 -0.68
N GLY A 62 -3.26 -7.68 -1.52
CA GLY A 62 -4.23 -7.29 -2.53
C GLY A 62 -5.48 -6.63 -1.93
N ARG A 63 -6.01 -7.21 -0.84
CA ARG A 63 -7.18 -6.65 -0.13
C ARG A 63 -6.87 -5.30 0.51
N VAL A 64 -5.70 -5.15 1.12
CA VAL A 64 -5.25 -3.87 1.70
C VAL A 64 -5.20 -2.80 0.61
N LYS A 65 -4.55 -3.08 -0.53
CA LYS A 65 -4.48 -2.14 -1.65
C LYS A 65 -5.86 -1.74 -2.18
N GLN A 66 -6.78 -2.69 -2.27
CA GLN A 66 -8.16 -2.41 -2.70
C GLN A 66 -8.86 -1.46 -1.72
N LEU A 67 -8.80 -1.76 -0.41
CA LEU A 67 -9.42 -0.95 0.63
C LEU A 67 -8.80 0.46 0.71
N GLU A 68 -7.48 0.57 0.56
CA GLU A 68 -6.79 1.86 0.47
C GLU A 68 -7.28 2.67 -0.74
N GLY A 69 -7.47 2.04 -1.89
CA GLY A 69 -8.05 2.65 -3.08
C GLY A 69 -9.48 3.16 -2.85
N GLU A 70 -10.33 2.37 -2.19
CA GLU A 70 -11.68 2.77 -1.81
C GLU A 70 -11.67 3.97 -0.86
N VAL A 71 -10.79 4.00 0.15
CA VAL A 71 -10.65 5.13 1.06
C VAL A 71 -10.22 6.39 0.33
N VAL A 72 -9.24 6.29 -0.58
CA VAL A 72 -8.79 7.44 -1.39
C VAL A 72 -9.91 7.96 -2.28
N TYR A 73 -10.67 7.07 -2.91
CA TYR A 73 -11.83 7.42 -3.72
C TYR A 73 -12.88 8.18 -2.88
N LEU A 74 -13.26 7.65 -1.73
CA LEU A 74 -14.25 8.28 -0.85
C LEU A 74 -13.78 9.63 -0.33
N ARG A 75 -12.50 9.77 0.05
CA ARG A 75 -11.91 11.07 0.43
C ARG A 75 -12.02 12.10 -0.69
N SER A 76 -11.79 11.67 -1.93
CA SER A 76 -11.91 12.55 -3.10
C SER A 76 -13.35 12.99 -3.34
N VAL A 77 -14.31 12.08 -3.22
CA VAL A 77 -15.75 12.40 -3.33
C VAL A 77 -16.18 13.40 -2.25
N LEU A 78 -15.77 13.20 -0.99
CA LEU A 78 -16.09 14.13 0.11
C LEU A 78 -15.44 15.50 -0.04
N SER A 79 -14.20 15.55 -0.56
CA SER A 79 -13.54 16.81 -0.87
C SER A 79 -14.27 17.58 -1.98
N ASN A 80 -14.79 16.87 -2.98
CA ASN A 80 -15.57 17.48 -4.05
C ASN A 80 -16.90 18.03 -3.52
N ASP A 81 -17.60 17.27 -2.69
CA ASP A 81 -18.87 17.69 -2.08
C ASP A 81 -18.70 18.95 -1.21
N SER A 82 -17.66 18.99 -0.37
CA SER A 82 -17.36 20.17 0.45
C SER A 82 -16.92 21.39 -0.37
N ALA A 83 -16.19 21.20 -1.47
CA ALA A 83 -15.85 22.28 -2.41
C ALA A 83 -17.09 22.82 -3.14
N LEU A 84 -17.97 21.94 -3.61
CA LEU A 84 -19.24 22.30 -4.23
C LEU A 84 -20.15 23.05 -3.24
N ALA A 85 -20.26 22.56 -2.01
CA ALA A 85 -21.01 23.23 -0.95
C ALA A 85 -20.45 24.63 -0.64
N GLY A 86 -19.12 24.79 -0.63
CA GLY A 86 -18.46 26.09 -0.48
C GLY A 86 -18.79 27.07 -1.61
N LEU A 87 -18.75 26.61 -2.86
CA LEU A 87 -19.16 27.41 -4.01
C LEU A 87 -20.65 27.77 -3.98
N LEU A 88 -21.52 26.83 -3.63
CA LEU A 88 -22.95 27.08 -3.46
C LEU A 88 -23.23 28.08 -2.34
N ASN A 89 -22.51 28.01 -1.22
CA ASN A 89 -22.59 29.01 -0.15
C ASN A 89 -22.13 30.38 -0.62
N LEU A 90 -21.06 30.48 -1.40
CA LEU A 90 -20.64 31.74 -1.99
C LEU A 90 -21.66 32.30 -2.98
N VAL A 91 -22.27 31.45 -3.82
CA VAL A 91 -23.31 31.87 -4.78
C VAL A 91 -24.61 32.25 -4.07
N THR A 92 -25.01 31.54 -3.03
CA THR A 92 -26.21 31.86 -2.25
C THR A 92 -26.01 33.08 -1.35
N CYS A 93 -24.81 33.29 -0.80
CA CYS A 93 -24.44 34.51 -0.07
C CYS A 93 -24.21 35.71 -1.00
N ALA A 94 -23.65 35.52 -2.19
CA ALA A 94 -23.54 36.54 -3.23
C ALA A 94 -24.90 36.86 -3.87
N GLY A 95 -25.83 35.90 -3.89
CA GLY A 95 -27.23 36.10 -4.26
C GLY A 95 -28.06 36.84 -3.19
N ARG A 96 -27.47 37.13 -2.03
CA ARG A 96 -28.12 37.83 -0.92
C ARG A 96 -27.26 38.93 -0.29
N THR A 97 -26.41 39.59 -1.07
CA THR A 97 -25.92 40.95 -0.77
C THR A 97 -25.56 41.63 -2.11
N GLY A 98 -26.15 42.76 -2.52
CA GLY A 98 -26.66 43.83 -1.66
C GLY A 98 -25.56 44.20 -0.69
N LEU A 99 -24.45 44.73 -1.20
CA LEU A 99 -23.27 45.22 -0.48
C LEU A 99 -23.69 46.04 0.76
N LEU A 100 -23.84 45.39 1.92
CA LEU A 100 -24.19 46.02 3.19
C LEU A 100 -23.37 45.36 4.29
N LYS A 101 -22.16 45.89 4.52
CA LYS A 101 -21.47 45.76 5.80
C LYS A 101 -22.18 46.68 6.79
N THR A 102 -23.17 46.18 7.52
CA THR A 102 -23.66 46.86 8.73
C THR A 102 -22.92 46.30 9.94
N HIS A 103 -22.11 47.16 10.54
CA HIS A 103 -21.47 46.93 11.84
C HIS A 103 -22.54 46.71 12.91
N THR A 104 -22.59 45.54 13.54
CA THR A 104 -23.19 45.39 14.87
C THR A 104 -22.25 44.62 15.79
N SER A 105 -22.01 45.25 16.94
CA SER A 105 -21.11 44.90 18.04
C SER A 105 -21.31 43.48 18.62
N PRO A 106 -20.26 42.83 19.16
CA PRO A 106 -20.37 41.48 19.71
C PRO A 106 -21.15 41.50 21.04
N ARG A 107 -22.28 40.79 21.09
CA ARG A 107 -22.90 40.41 22.36
C ARG A 107 -22.52 38.97 22.67
N THR A 108 -21.70 38.82 23.70
CA THR A 108 -21.56 37.59 24.47
C THR A 108 -22.94 37.17 24.99
N ASN A 109 -23.35 35.92 24.74
CA ASN A 109 -24.06 35.13 25.74
C ASN A 109 -23.97 33.64 25.41
N SER A 110 -23.22 32.98 26.28
CA SER A 110 -23.28 31.57 26.67
C SER A 110 -24.68 30.95 26.52
N LEU A 111 -24.78 29.83 25.79
CA LEU A 111 -25.52 28.66 26.21
C LEU A 111 -24.82 27.39 25.72
N ALA A 112 -24.39 26.62 26.70
CA ALA A 112 -23.86 25.28 26.59
C ALA A 112 -24.95 24.28 26.18
N ALA A 113 -24.53 23.29 25.40
CA ALA A 113 -25.11 21.95 25.27
C ALA A 113 -24.05 21.11 24.52
N GLU A 114 -23.00 20.70 25.22
CA GLU A 114 -22.84 19.31 25.70
C GLU A 114 -22.68 18.29 24.55
N HIS A 115 -21.42 18.05 24.19
CA HIS A 115 -21.01 16.77 23.61
C HIS A 115 -19.72 16.35 24.34
N ASP A 116 -19.91 15.45 25.30
CA ASP A 116 -18.86 14.77 26.05
C ASP A 116 -17.94 13.98 25.12
N TYR A 117 -16.64 14.28 25.17
CA TYR A 117 -15.61 13.29 24.87
C TYR A 117 -14.44 13.46 25.84
N ALA A 118 -14.68 13.08 27.09
CA ALA A 118 -13.61 12.83 28.06
C ALA A 118 -13.37 11.31 28.12
N GLY A 119 -12.16 10.90 27.72
CA GLY A 119 -11.73 9.50 27.76
C GLY A 119 -10.24 9.36 27.48
N CYS A 120 -9.39 10.09 28.21
CA CYS A 120 -7.96 9.83 28.28
C CYS A 120 -7.74 8.70 29.30
N GLY A 121 -7.59 7.46 28.79
CA GLY A 121 -7.14 6.31 29.57
C GLY A 121 -5.65 6.12 29.38
N GLU A 122 -4.89 6.46 30.42
CA GLU A 122 -3.46 6.20 30.50
C GLU A 122 -3.19 4.69 30.42
N ASN A 123 -2.37 4.27 29.46
CA ASN A 123 -1.61 3.03 29.59
C ASN A 123 -0.17 3.30 29.19
N LYS A 124 0.68 3.36 30.23
CA LYS A 124 2.12 3.31 30.13
C LYS A 124 2.52 2.00 29.45
N MET A 125 2.96 2.06 28.20
CA MET A 125 3.96 1.13 27.68
C MET A 125 4.92 1.91 26.79
N SER A 126 6.16 1.99 27.26
CA SER A 126 7.30 2.57 26.56
C SER A 126 7.50 1.90 25.20
N PHE A 127 7.43 2.66 24.11
CA PHE A 127 8.14 2.29 22.90
C PHE A 127 8.86 3.49 22.30
N ARG A 128 10.10 3.22 21.94
CA ARG A 128 11.16 4.13 21.54
C ARG A 128 10.76 4.81 20.23
N ALA A 129 10.85 6.13 20.19
CA ALA A 129 10.70 6.90 18.96
C ALA A 129 11.91 6.63 18.06
N GLU A 130 11.74 5.84 17.01
CA GLU A 130 12.66 5.81 15.88
C GLU A 130 11.96 6.45 14.68
N CYS A 131 12.53 7.58 14.29
CA CYS A 131 12.26 8.34 13.07
C CYS A 131 12.44 7.43 11.85
N VAL A 132 11.42 7.36 10.98
CA VAL A 132 11.51 6.65 9.69
C VAL A 132 12.15 7.57 8.66
N ASP A 133 13.40 7.94 8.89
CA ASP A 133 14.33 8.34 7.84
C ASP A 133 15.14 7.08 7.50
N THR A 134 14.81 6.42 6.39
CA THR A 134 15.67 5.56 5.55
C THR A 134 14.83 4.71 4.58
N VAL A 135 14.32 5.31 3.50
CA VAL A 135 13.92 4.55 2.29
C VAL A 135 14.51 5.14 1.00
N LEU A 136 15.25 6.24 1.05
CA LEU A 136 16.20 6.60 -0.01
C LEU A 136 17.57 5.99 0.35
N GLU A 137 17.86 4.74 -0.07
CA GLU A 137 19.25 4.26 -0.32
C GLU A 137 19.33 2.75 -0.73
N ARG A 138 18.31 2.19 -1.39
CA ARG A 138 18.41 0.80 -1.87
C ARG A 138 17.90 0.53 -3.28
N ALA A 139 17.84 1.54 -4.14
CA ALA A 139 17.35 1.44 -5.52
C ALA A 139 18.46 1.59 -6.60
N GLU A 140 19.74 1.36 -6.29
CA GLU A 140 20.83 1.51 -7.26
C GLU A 140 21.63 0.23 -7.55
N ARG A 141 20.99 -0.95 -7.56
CA ARG A 141 21.77 -2.17 -7.89
C ARG A 141 21.19 -3.21 -8.82
N ASN A 142 19.99 -3.05 -9.39
CA ASN A 142 19.53 -3.93 -10.47
C ASN A 142 18.94 -3.11 -11.62
N GLY A 143 19.74 -2.93 -12.67
CA GLY A 143 19.27 -2.43 -13.95
C GLY A 143 18.26 -3.41 -14.54
N SER A 144 16.99 -3.00 -14.57
CA SER A 144 16.00 -3.56 -15.48
C SER A 144 15.39 -2.41 -16.27
N ARG A 145 15.79 -2.41 -17.54
CA ARG A 145 15.31 -1.57 -18.63
C ARG A 145 13.87 -1.98 -18.94
N TYR A 146 12.89 -1.19 -18.50
CA TYR A 146 11.53 -1.27 -19.01
C TYR A 146 11.35 -0.15 -20.05
N PRO A 147 10.87 -0.46 -21.27
CA PRO A 147 10.62 0.56 -22.28
C PRO A 147 9.50 1.48 -21.82
N LEU A 148 9.75 2.79 -21.86
CA LEU A 148 8.69 3.79 -21.89
C LEU A 148 7.88 3.55 -23.16
N THR A 149 6.78 2.82 -23.05
CA THR A 149 5.74 2.84 -24.08
C THR A 149 5.11 4.22 -24.01
N GLU A 150 5.41 5.00 -25.05
CA GLU A 150 4.76 6.25 -25.40
C GLU A 150 3.26 6.10 -25.15
N SER A 151 2.77 6.80 -24.15
CA SER A 151 1.34 6.98 -23.95
C SER A 151 0.80 7.61 -25.20
N GLU A 152 -0.01 6.86 -25.95
CA GLU A 152 -0.82 7.41 -27.02
C GLU A 152 -1.57 8.61 -26.45
N THR A 153 -1.22 9.79 -26.95
CA THR A 153 -1.93 11.02 -26.66
C THR A 153 -3.41 10.80 -26.98
N PRO A 154 -4.35 10.93 -26.02
CA PRO A 154 -5.74 11.03 -26.39
C PRO A 154 -5.88 12.36 -27.14
N LYS A 155 -6.00 12.28 -28.47
CA LYS A 155 -6.38 13.40 -29.36
C LYS A 155 -7.85 13.80 -29.17
N ASN A 156 -8.32 13.82 -27.92
CA ASN A 156 -9.52 14.53 -27.56
C ASN A 156 -9.05 15.85 -26.97
N GLY A 157 -8.89 16.84 -27.85
CA GLY A 157 -8.84 18.23 -27.43
C GLY A 157 -10.17 18.52 -26.73
N VAL A 158 -10.22 18.32 -25.41
CA VAL A 158 -11.32 18.75 -24.57
C VAL A 158 -11.37 20.26 -24.77
N SER A 159 -12.37 20.74 -25.51
CA SER A 159 -12.58 22.17 -25.73
C SER A 159 -12.82 22.79 -24.36
N VAL A 160 -11.80 23.40 -23.78
CA VAL A 160 -11.94 24.15 -22.54
C VAL A 160 -12.78 25.38 -22.89
N GLY A 161 -14.09 25.28 -22.70
CA GLY A 161 -15.02 26.35 -22.98
C GLY A 161 -14.73 27.56 -22.09
N GLY A 162 -14.80 28.75 -22.67
CA GLY A 162 -14.85 29.98 -21.91
C GLY A 162 -16.21 30.10 -21.25
N LEU A 163 -16.21 30.49 -19.99
CA LEU A 163 -17.42 30.66 -19.21
C LEU A 163 -17.51 32.14 -18.87
N CYS A 164 -18.53 32.84 -19.34
CA CYS A 164 -18.75 34.23 -18.94
C CYS A 164 -19.86 34.29 -17.88
N LEU A 165 -19.65 35.11 -16.86
CA LEU A 165 -20.61 35.40 -15.80
C LEU A 165 -21.27 36.74 -16.11
N HIS A 166 -22.57 36.75 -16.36
CA HIS A 166 -23.32 37.99 -16.60
C HIS A 166 -24.03 38.39 -15.32
N VAL A 167 -23.91 39.67 -14.94
CA VAL A 167 -24.61 40.25 -13.80
C VAL A 167 -25.42 41.44 -14.30
N ASP A 168 -26.74 41.31 -14.35
CA ASP A 168 -27.64 42.42 -14.71
C ASP A 168 -28.80 42.52 -13.71
N ARG A 169 -29.03 43.73 -13.17
CA ARG A 169 -30.10 44.04 -12.19
C ARG A 169 -30.22 43.05 -11.03
N GLY A 170 -29.11 42.48 -10.57
CA GLY A 170 -29.07 41.52 -9.47
C GLY A 170 -29.39 40.07 -9.88
N LEU A 171 -29.57 39.80 -11.17
CA LEU A 171 -29.63 38.45 -11.73
C LEU A 171 -28.24 38.05 -12.22
N VAL A 172 -27.84 36.83 -11.88
CA VAL A 172 -26.57 36.24 -12.32
C VAL A 172 -26.88 35.08 -13.24
N SER A 173 -26.34 35.12 -14.47
CA SER A 173 -26.36 34.00 -15.40
C SER A 173 -24.95 33.60 -15.80
N VAL A 174 -24.80 32.34 -16.17
CA VAL A 174 -23.55 31.75 -16.63
C VAL A 174 -23.81 31.18 -18.01
N GLU A 175 -23.00 31.59 -18.98
CA GLU A 175 -23.10 31.13 -20.35
C GLU A 175 -21.74 30.65 -20.87
N LEU A 176 -21.78 29.61 -21.70
CA LEU A 176 -20.62 29.20 -22.47
C LEU A 176 -20.38 30.21 -23.58
N CYS A 177 -19.19 30.78 -23.61
CA CYS A 177 -18.82 31.81 -24.56
C CYS A 177 -17.52 31.44 -25.27
N ALA A 178 -17.64 31.29 -26.59
CA ALA A 178 -16.51 31.01 -27.46
C ALA A 178 -15.47 32.13 -27.46
N VAL A 179 -15.86 33.38 -27.24
CA VAL A 179 -14.94 34.54 -27.18
C VAL A 179 -14.07 34.47 -25.92
N CYS A 180 -14.68 34.26 -24.75
CA CYS A 180 -13.96 34.02 -23.48
C CYS A 180 -13.02 32.79 -23.64
N ALA A 181 -13.42 31.77 -24.40
CA ALA A 181 -12.62 30.55 -24.63
C ALA A 181 -11.35 30.84 -25.44
N GLN A 182 -11.51 31.59 -26.54
CA GLN A 182 -10.43 31.94 -27.44
C GLN A 182 -9.39 32.84 -26.76
N GLN A 183 -9.86 33.87 -26.03
CA GLN A 183 -8.98 34.75 -25.26
C GLN A 183 -8.16 33.98 -24.21
N ALA A 184 -8.77 33.04 -23.49
CA ALA A 184 -8.07 32.21 -22.52
C ALA A 184 -7.03 31.29 -23.19
N ALA A 185 -7.34 30.74 -24.36
CA ALA A 185 -6.42 29.92 -25.13
C ALA A 185 -5.21 30.74 -25.64
N ASP A 186 -5.45 31.96 -26.11
CA ASP A 186 -4.40 32.82 -26.64
C ASP A 186 -3.50 33.40 -25.53
N LEU A 187 -4.05 33.70 -24.35
CA LEU A 187 -3.26 34.04 -23.15
C LEU A 187 -2.35 32.89 -22.70
N ARG A 188 -2.80 31.64 -22.80
CA ARG A 188 -1.96 30.46 -22.49
C ARG A 188 -0.81 30.32 -23.47
N LYS A 189 -1.06 30.54 -24.77
CA LYS A 189 0.00 30.52 -25.80
C LYS A 189 1.01 31.65 -25.58
N ALA A 190 0.55 32.85 -25.22
CA ALA A 190 1.43 33.99 -24.95
C ALA A 190 2.38 33.76 -23.76
N LYS A 191 1.93 33.05 -22.71
CA LYS A 191 2.77 32.71 -21.56
C LYS A 191 3.84 31.65 -21.87
N ASN A 192 3.57 30.73 -22.79
CA ASN A 192 4.52 29.70 -23.24
C ASN A 192 5.61 30.22 -24.21
N ILE A 193 5.61 31.51 -24.54
CA ILE A 193 6.63 32.14 -25.42
C ILE A 193 7.69 32.90 -24.59
N GLN A 194 7.53 33.00 -23.27
CA GLN A 194 8.47 33.70 -22.37
C GLN A 194 9.34 32.78 -21.50
N GLU A 195 9.33 31.46 -21.75
CA GLU A 195 10.31 30.48 -21.25
C GLU A 195 11.05 29.85 -22.44
#